data_AF-E6VF69-F1
#
_entry.id   AF-E6VF69-F1
#
_cell.length_a   1.000
_cell.length_b   1.000
_cell.length_c   1.000
_cell.angle_alpha   90.00
_cell.angle_beta   90.00
_cell.angle_gamma   90.00
#
_symmetry.space_group_name_H-M   'P 1'
#
loop_
_entity.id
_entity.type
_entity.pdbx_description
1 polymer ?
#
loop_
_entity_poly.entity_id
_entity_poly.type
_entity_poly.pdbx_seq_one_letter_code
_entity_poly.pdbx_strand_id
1 'polypeptide(L)'
;MPHPLVMSSMPRPRRHQAIDPSGENRKLRQVLGAARKLFTTHGFDVTSMDAIAREAGVSKATLYVHFASKDALLSALVDDECRSIGPQMLWQPDGRPIELEPALRAIARDYTAFFLDDRGLKLHRLVMSNAARFPKMAEVFMAAGPRRCEQEVATFLRAAVAQQLLRIPDIGLAATQFLSLVQGRLHLQWELQLGRPSADDVAALIDGGIRVFLAAYRNPEIRP
;
A
#
# COMPACT_ATOMS: atom_id res chain seq x y z
N MET A 1 64.49 -46.85 -5.86
CA MET A 1 64.18 -46.03 -7.06
C MET A 1 62.86 -46.53 -7.64
N PRO A 2 61.83 -45.69 -7.87
CA PRO A 2 61.06 -44.95 -6.86
C PRO A 2 59.56 -45.35 -6.79
N HIS A 3 58.92 -44.85 -5.73
CA HIS A 3 57.55 -45.06 -5.22
C HIS A 3 56.38 -44.70 -6.17
N PRO A 4 55.18 -45.29 -5.99
CA PRO A 4 53.95 -44.84 -6.64
C PRO A 4 53.39 -43.55 -6.01
N LEU A 5 52.95 -42.63 -6.87
CA LEU A 5 52.35 -41.34 -6.54
C LEU A 5 50.96 -41.52 -5.90
N VAL A 6 50.76 -40.89 -4.74
CA VAL A 6 49.47 -40.76 -4.05
C VAL A 6 48.60 -39.74 -4.78
N MET A 7 47.44 -40.16 -5.30
CA MET A 7 46.40 -39.25 -5.81
C MET A 7 45.65 -38.63 -4.63
N SER A 8 45.95 -37.36 -4.32
CA SER A 8 45.18 -36.56 -3.36
C SER A 8 43.86 -36.12 -3.99
N SER A 9 42.74 -36.38 -3.32
CA SER A 9 41.40 -36.03 -3.79
C SER A 9 41.13 -34.53 -3.60
N MET A 10 40.73 -33.85 -4.67
CA MET A 10 40.25 -32.46 -4.57
C MET A 10 38.83 -32.42 -4.00
N PRO A 11 38.48 -31.42 -3.15
CA PRO A 11 37.12 -31.27 -2.65
C PRO A 11 36.19 -30.79 -3.77
N ARG A 12 35.02 -31.44 -3.90
CA ARG A 12 33.96 -31.03 -4.83
C ARG A 12 33.44 -29.63 -4.45
N PRO A 13 33.19 -28.74 -5.43
CA PRO A 13 32.62 -27.43 -5.14
C PRO A 13 31.20 -27.59 -4.60
N ARG A 14 30.88 -26.84 -3.52
CA ARG A 14 29.53 -26.79 -2.95
C ARG A 14 28.56 -26.29 -4.02
N ARG A 15 27.60 -27.14 -4.41
CA ARG A 15 26.46 -26.77 -5.26
C ARG A 15 25.77 -25.55 -4.64
N HIS A 16 25.91 -24.39 -5.27
CA HIS A 16 24.89 -23.35 -5.18
C HIS A 16 23.61 -23.97 -5.76
N GLN A 17 22.66 -24.32 -4.90
CA GLN A 17 21.32 -24.69 -5.33
C GLN A 17 20.76 -23.50 -6.12
N ALA A 18 20.44 -23.72 -7.39
CA ALA A 18 19.68 -22.77 -8.17
C ALA A 18 18.37 -22.49 -7.43
N ILE A 19 18.15 -21.21 -7.10
CA ILE A 19 16.98 -20.78 -6.36
C ILE A 19 15.77 -20.94 -7.29
N ASP A 20 14.83 -21.80 -6.89
CA ASP A 20 13.53 -21.90 -7.55
C ASP A 20 12.77 -20.58 -7.34
N PRO A 21 12.44 -19.83 -8.42
CA PRO A 21 11.75 -18.54 -8.33
C PRO A 21 10.39 -18.64 -7.61
N SER A 22 9.76 -19.81 -7.66
CA SER A 22 8.47 -20.07 -7.00
C SER A 22 8.64 -20.29 -5.48
N GLY A 23 9.74 -20.93 -5.09
CA GLY A 23 10.13 -21.14 -3.69
C GLY A 23 10.61 -19.84 -3.02
N GLU A 24 11.34 -18.99 -3.76
CA GLU A 24 11.81 -17.70 -3.28
C GLU A 24 10.65 -16.74 -2.98
N ASN A 25 9.69 -16.62 -3.91
CA ASN A 25 8.48 -15.83 -3.70
C ASN A 25 7.64 -16.31 -2.52
N ARG A 26 7.63 -17.63 -2.25
CA ARG A 26 6.94 -18.19 -1.07
C ARG A 26 7.63 -17.76 0.23
N LYS A 27 8.96 -17.88 0.30
CA LYS A 27 9.75 -17.47 1.47
C LYS A 27 9.63 -15.98 1.76
N LEU A 28 9.63 -15.16 0.71
CA LEU A 28 9.41 -13.72 0.82
C LEU A 28 8.05 -13.41 1.49
N ARG A 29 6.98 -14.05 1.02
CA ARG A 29 5.64 -13.88 1.62
C ARG A 29 5.58 -14.37 3.07
N GLN A 30 6.26 -15.47 3.41
CA GLN A 30 6.34 -15.96 4.79
C GLN A 30 7.03 -14.95 5.71
N VAL A 31 8.15 -14.38 5.27
CA VAL A 31 8.88 -13.36 6.01
C VAL A 31 8.03 -12.10 6.20
N LEU A 32 7.40 -11.59 5.13
CA LEU A 32 6.54 -10.41 5.22
C LEU A 32 5.33 -10.65 6.15
N GLY A 33 4.71 -11.82 6.09
CA GLY A 33 3.62 -12.21 6.99
C GLY A 33 4.05 -12.29 8.46
N ALA A 34 5.21 -12.87 8.74
CA ALA A 34 5.79 -12.92 10.08
C ALA A 34 6.13 -11.51 10.62
N ALA A 35 6.78 -10.69 9.79
CA ALA A 35 7.13 -9.31 10.12
C ALA A 35 5.88 -8.48 10.45
N ARG A 36 4.84 -8.59 9.64
CA ARG A 36 3.53 -7.95 9.85
C ARG A 36 2.93 -8.29 11.20
N LYS A 37 2.84 -9.60 11.51
CA LYS A 37 2.31 -10.06 12.78
C LYS A 37 3.11 -9.49 13.95
N LEU A 38 4.44 -9.64 13.93
CA LEU A 38 5.27 -9.21 15.05
C LEU A 38 5.31 -7.68 15.21
N PHE A 39 5.46 -6.92 14.13
CA PHE A 39 5.47 -5.45 14.21
C PHE A 39 4.13 -4.86 14.66
N THR A 40 3.00 -5.40 14.21
CA THR A 40 1.67 -4.90 14.62
C THR A 40 1.24 -5.35 16.01
N THR A 41 1.78 -6.46 16.54
CA THR A 41 1.47 -6.95 17.89
C THR A 41 2.43 -6.43 18.95
N HIS A 42 3.74 -6.41 18.67
CA HIS A 42 4.77 -6.07 19.66
C HIS A 42 5.44 -4.72 19.41
N GLY A 43 5.15 -4.07 18.28
CA GLY A 43 5.84 -2.87 17.84
C GLY A 43 7.18 -3.17 17.17
N PHE A 44 7.71 -2.14 16.50
CA PHE A 44 8.96 -2.25 15.74
C PHE A 44 10.17 -2.50 16.65
N ASP A 45 10.29 -1.80 17.77
CA ASP A 45 11.48 -1.82 18.62
C ASP A 45 11.72 -3.17 19.31
N VAL A 46 10.66 -3.77 19.86
CA VAL A 46 10.73 -5.05 20.57
C VAL A 46 10.99 -6.21 19.61
N THR A 47 10.62 -6.07 18.34
CA THR A 47 10.76 -7.13 17.35
C THR A 47 12.20 -7.22 16.84
N SER A 48 12.79 -8.43 16.87
CA SER A 48 14.11 -8.72 16.32
C SER A 48 14.03 -9.50 15.00
N MET A 49 15.08 -9.40 14.18
CA MET A 49 15.20 -10.20 12.95
C MET A 49 15.19 -11.71 13.24
N ASP A 50 15.73 -12.13 14.38
CA ASP A 50 15.76 -13.54 14.78
C ASP A 50 14.36 -14.05 15.16
N ALA A 51 13.56 -13.22 15.84
CA ALA A 51 12.16 -13.55 16.11
C ALA A 51 11.36 -13.68 14.81
N ILE A 52 11.59 -12.80 13.83
CA ILE A 52 10.94 -12.85 12.51
C ILE A 52 11.33 -14.12 11.75
N ALA A 53 12.62 -14.46 11.69
CA ALA A 53 13.09 -15.65 10.99
C ALA A 53 12.45 -16.92 11.58
N ARG A 54 12.38 -17.01 12.92
CA ARG A 54 11.73 -18.12 13.63
C ARG A 54 10.24 -18.20 13.34
N GLU A 55 9.53 -17.07 13.40
CA GLU A 55 8.10 -17.00 13.11
C GLU A 55 7.79 -17.37 11.64
N ALA A 56 8.64 -16.94 10.70
CA ALA A 56 8.50 -17.25 9.27
C ALA A 56 8.89 -18.69 8.92
N GLY A 57 9.53 -19.43 9.82
CA GLY A 57 10.07 -20.77 9.55
C GLY A 57 11.23 -20.75 8.55
N VAL A 58 12.02 -19.67 8.50
CA VAL A 58 13.18 -19.53 7.61
C VAL A 58 14.47 -19.38 8.41
N SER A 59 15.62 -19.68 7.79
CA SER A 59 16.91 -19.42 8.44
C SER A 59 17.23 -17.92 8.48
N LYS A 60 18.01 -17.49 9.48
CA LYS A 60 18.54 -16.12 9.56
C LYS A 60 19.26 -15.71 8.27
N ALA A 61 20.09 -16.60 7.72
CA ALA A 61 20.77 -16.36 6.44
C ALA A 61 19.78 -16.09 5.30
N THR A 62 18.68 -16.84 5.21
CA THR A 62 17.63 -16.61 4.20
C THR A 62 16.99 -15.23 4.38
N LEU A 63 16.69 -14.83 5.61
CA LEU A 63 16.11 -13.52 5.90
C LEU A 63 17.02 -12.37 5.43
N TYR A 64 18.32 -12.46 5.74
CA TYR A 64 19.30 -11.42 5.37
C TYR A 64 19.65 -11.38 3.87
N VAL A 65 19.42 -12.47 3.13
CA VAL A 65 19.50 -12.45 1.65
C VAL A 65 18.44 -11.51 1.06
N HIS A 66 17.24 -11.47 1.65
CA HIS A 66 16.15 -10.63 1.18
C HIS A 66 16.17 -9.22 1.77
N PHE A 67 16.56 -9.09 3.04
CA PHE A 67 16.48 -7.85 3.78
C PHE A 67 17.76 -7.57 4.55
N ALA A 68 18.52 -6.59 4.09
CA ALA A 68 19.79 -6.20 4.70
C ALA A 68 19.65 -5.69 6.14
N SER A 69 18.46 -5.19 6.52
CA SER A 69 18.18 -4.66 7.85
C SER A 69 16.69 -4.80 8.23
N LYS A 70 16.41 -4.61 9.52
CA LYS A 70 15.03 -4.55 10.04
C LYS A 70 14.23 -3.39 9.41
N ASP A 71 14.90 -2.27 9.16
CA ASP A 71 14.32 -1.07 8.54
C ASP A 71 13.98 -1.30 7.05
N ALA A 72 14.84 -2.03 6.34
CA ALA A 72 14.59 -2.45 4.96
C ALA A 72 13.38 -3.39 4.88
N LEU A 73 13.29 -4.34 5.82
CA LEU A 73 12.13 -5.22 5.96
C LEU A 73 10.84 -4.45 6.29
N LEU A 74 10.90 -3.46 7.19
CA LEU A 74 9.75 -2.61 7.50
C LEU A 74 9.28 -1.83 6.27
N SER A 75 10.21 -1.23 5.54
CA SER A 75 9.88 -0.47 4.32
C SER A 75 9.23 -1.38 3.26
N ALA A 76 9.76 -2.58 3.06
CA ALA A 76 9.19 -3.55 2.13
C ALA A 76 7.82 -4.06 2.57
N LEU A 77 7.62 -4.28 3.88
CA LEU A 77 6.31 -4.62 4.43
C LEU A 77 5.29 -3.51 4.17
N VAL A 78 5.66 -2.25 4.38
CA VAL A 78 4.77 -1.11 4.14
C VAL A 78 4.38 -1.02 2.66
N ASP A 79 5.32 -1.20 1.73
CA ASP A 79 5.01 -1.26 0.29
C ASP A 79 4.03 -2.39 -0.05
N ASP A 80 4.30 -3.60 0.44
CA ASP A 80 3.44 -4.79 0.24
C ASP A 80 2.04 -4.60 0.83
N GLU A 81 1.93 -4.00 2.02
CA GLU A 81 0.64 -3.68 2.64
C GLU A 81 -0.15 -2.64 1.84
N CYS A 82 0.50 -1.54 1.43
CA CYS A 82 -0.15 -0.50 0.63
C CYS A 82 -0.67 -1.02 -0.72
N ARG A 83 -0.03 -2.03 -1.30
CA ARG A 83 -0.45 -2.67 -2.57
C ARG A 83 -1.46 -3.80 -2.38
N SER A 84 -1.50 -4.42 -1.20
CA SER A 84 -2.35 -5.58 -0.94
C SER A 84 -3.65 -5.25 -0.20
N ILE A 85 -3.73 -4.10 0.49
CA ILE A 85 -4.95 -3.61 1.12
C ILE A 85 -5.77 -2.84 0.08
N GLY A 86 -7.09 -3.07 0.07
CA GLY A 86 -8.02 -2.39 -0.82
C GLY A 86 -7.94 -2.84 -2.28
N PRO A 87 -8.62 -2.13 -3.18
CA PRO A 87 -8.61 -2.46 -4.59
C PRO A 87 -7.25 -2.17 -5.23
N GLN A 88 -6.86 -3.02 -6.18
CA GLN A 88 -5.62 -2.86 -6.93
C GLN A 88 -5.58 -1.54 -7.72
N MET A 89 -6.76 -0.99 -8.05
CA MET A 89 -6.91 0.25 -8.78
C MET A 89 -8.30 0.83 -8.49
N LEU A 90 -8.38 2.15 -8.26
CA LEU A 90 -9.63 2.87 -7.97
C LEU A 90 -10.48 3.08 -9.23
N TRP A 91 -9.85 3.23 -10.38
CA TRP A 91 -10.55 3.44 -11.65
C TRP A 91 -9.72 2.98 -12.84
N GLN A 92 -10.40 2.41 -13.84
CA GLN A 92 -9.83 2.07 -15.14
C GLN A 92 -10.74 2.53 -16.28
N PRO A 93 -10.15 3.00 -17.40
CA PRO A 93 -10.92 3.23 -18.61
C PRO A 93 -11.40 1.90 -19.19
N ASP A 94 -12.69 1.80 -19.46
CA ASP A 94 -13.31 0.62 -20.08
C ASP A 94 -13.85 0.90 -21.50
N GLY A 95 -13.56 2.10 -22.03
CA GLY A 95 -13.99 2.57 -23.35
C GLY A 95 -15.42 3.09 -23.41
N ARG A 96 -16.18 3.09 -22.30
CA ARG A 96 -17.56 3.61 -22.25
C ARG A 96 -17.60 5.09 -21.86
N PRO A 97 -18.68 5.81 -22.18
CA PRO A 97 -18.93 7.15 -21.65
C PRO A 97 -18.93 7.14 -20.11
N ILE A 98 -18.33 8.17 -19.51
CA ILE A 98 -18.23 8.27 -18.05
C ILE A 98 -19.57 8.75 -17.47
N GLU A 99 -20.18 7.93 -16.63
CA GLU A 99 -21.22 8.39 -15.71
C GLU A 99 -20.57 9.00 -14.47
N LEU A 100 -20.46 10.34 -14.47
CA LEU A 100 -19.60 11.09 -13.54
C LEU A 100 -19.88 10.81 -12.06
N GLU A 101 -21.13 10.94 -11.62
CA GLU A 101 -21.51 10.73 -10.22
C GLU A 101 -21.38 9.27 -9.76
N PRO A 102 -21.89 8.27 -10.51
CA PRO A 102 -21.63 6.85 -10.20
C PRO A 102 -20.14 6.52 -10.11
N ALA A 103 -19.32 7.00 -11.04
CA ALA A 103 -17.88 6.74 -11.06
C ALA A 103 -17.17 7.37 -9.85
N LEU A 104 -17.44 8.65 -9.54
CA LEU A 104 -16.89 9.31 -8.36
C LEU A 104 -17.28 8.59 -7.07
N ARG A 105 -18.53 8.12 -6.97
CA ARG A 105 -19.01 7.37 -5.80
C ARG A 105 -18.34 6.01 -5.67
N ALA A 106 -18.10 5.30 -6.77
CA ALA A 106 -17.36 4.05 -6.77
C ALA A 106 -15.92 4.25 -6.28
N ILE A 107 -15.20 5.23 -6.88
CA ILE A 107 -13.83 5.60 -6.48
C ILE A 107 -13.78 5.95 -4.98
N ALA A 108 -14.71 6.77 -4.49
CA ALA A 108 -14.73 7.20 -3.10
C ALA A 108 -15.01 6.04 -2.13
N ARG A 109 -15.90 5.11 -2.48
CA ARG A 109 -16.18 3.91 -1.68
C ARG A 109 -14.95 3.01 -1.59
N ASP A 110 -14.32 2.76 -2.72
CA ASP A 110 -13.12 1.95 -2.83
C ASP A 110 -11.93 2.55 -2.06
N TYR A 111 -11.75 3.86 -2.16
CA TYR A 111 -10.73 4.61 -1.41
C TYR A 111 -11.00 4.61 0.09
N THR A 112 -12.23 4.86 0.53
CA THR A 112 -12.57 4.90 1.97
C THR A 112 -12.52 3.51 2.61
N ALA A 113 -12.89 2.46 1.87
CA ALA A 113 -12.77 1.08 2.33
C ALA A 113 -11.33 0.69 2.71
N PHE A 114 -10.32 1.27 2.05
CA PHE A 114 -8.90 1.01 2.33
C PHE A 114 -8.50 1.40 3.77
N PHE A 115 -8.82 2.61 4.19
CA PHE A 115 -8.47 3.10 5.54
C PHE A 115 -9.50 2.70 6.60
N LEU A 116 -10.68 2.23 6.16
CA LEU A 116 -11.70 1.66 7.02
C LEU A 116 -11.60 0.13 7.17
N ASP A 117 -10.39 -0.41 7.01
CA ASP A 117 -10.02 -1.79 7.29
C ASP A 117 -9.06 -1.89 8.49
N ASP A 118 -9.20 -2.93 9.31
CA ASP A 118 -8.34 -3.13 10.50
C ASP A 118 -6.85 -3.21 10.16
N ARG A 119 -6.49 -3.78 9.00
CA ARG A 119 -5.09 -3.83 8.54
C ARG A 119 -4.62 -2.45 8.11
N GLY A 120 -5.47 -1.71 7.37
CA GLY A 120 -5.19 -0.33 6.97
C GLY A 120 -4.91 0.58 8.17
N LEU A 121 -5.74 0.47 9.21
CA LEU A 121 -5.57 1.21 10.46
C LEU A 121 -4.27 0.85 11.20
N LYS A 122 -3.95 -0.45 11.32
CA LYS A 122 -2.72 -0.90 11.97
C LYS A 122 -1.47 -0.47 11.21
N LEU A 123 -1.50 -0.53 9.89
CA LEU A 123 -0.44 -0.03 9.02
C LEU A 123 -0.24 1.48 9.22
N HIS A 124 -1.32 2.26 9.16
CA HIS A 124 -1.22 3.70 9.31
C HIS A 124 -0.63 4.08 10.67
N ARG A 125 -1.09 3.45 11.77
CA ARG A 125 -0.51 3.64 13.11
C ARG A 125 0.97 3.28 13.16
N LEU A 126 1.36 2.14 12.58
CA LEU A 126 2.76 1.72 12.50
C LEU A 126 3.62 2.79 11.80
N VAL A 127 3.15 3.32 10.67
CA VAL A 127 3.86 4.37 9.93
C VAL A 127 3.94 5.66 10.75
N MET A 128 2.82 6.18 11.24
CA MET A 128 2.78 7.44 11.98
C MET A 128 3.63 7.42 13.25
N SER A 129 3.67 6.30 13.96
CA SER A 129 4.44 6.15 15.21
C SER A 129 5.95 6.09 14.97
N ASN A 130 6.39 5.83 13.74
CA ASN A 130 7.77 5.53 13.39
C ASN A 130 8.36 6.49 12.33
N ALA A 131 7.54 7.33 11.68
CA ALA A 131 7.94 8.17 10.55
C ALA A 131 9.13 9.10 10.86
N ALA A 132 9.16 9.71 12.04
CA ALA A 132 10.25 10.61 12.45
C ALA A 132 11.61 9.90 12.56
N ARG A 133 11.59 8.60 12.90
CA ARG A 133 12.80 7.79 13.08
C ARG A 133 13.20 7.05 11.81
N PHE A 134 12.24 6.70 10.95
CA PHE A 134 12.48 5.95 9.71
C PHE A 134 11.88 6.70 8.50
N PRO A 135 12.53 7.77 8.01
CA PRO A 135 12.00 8.59 6.91
C PRO A 135 11.75 7.77 5.63
N LYS A 136 12.57 6.75 5.35
CA LYS A 136 12.41 5.92 4.16
C LYS A 136 11.09 5.16 4.14
N MET A 137 10.64 4.69 5.30
CA MET A 137 9.33 4.03 5.43
C MET A 137 8.20 5.01 5.10
N ALA A 138 8.29 6.25 5.58
CA ALA A 138 7.30 7.29 5.29
C ALA A 138 7.28 7.66 3.79
N GLU A 139 8.43 7.74 3.13
CA GLU A 139 8.51 7.95 1.68
C GLU A 139 7.82 6.83 0.89
N VAL A 140 8.06 5.57 1.29
CA VAL A 140 7.45 4.39 0.68
C VAL A 140 5.94 4.40 0.90
N PHE A 141 5.48 4.65 2.12
CA PHE A 141 4.06 4.80 2.42
C PHE A 141 3.41 5.88 1.53
N MET A 142 4.00 7.08 1.47
CA MET A 142 3.50 8.17 0.64
C MET A 142 3.45 7.83 -0.85
N ALA A 143 4.42 7.07 -1.36
CA ALA A 143 4.47 6.65 -2.76
C ALA A 143 3.46 5.53 -3.08
N ALA A 144 3.40 4.48 -2.27
CA ALA A 144 2.60 3.28 -2.53
C ALA A 144 1.11 3.44 -2.18
N GLY A 145 0.78 4.32 -1.23
CA GLY A 145 -0.59 4.64 -0.83
C GLY A 145 -1.07 5.98 -1.40
N PRO A 146 -0.94 7.10 -0.67
CA PRO A 146 -1.57 8.38 -1.02
C PRO A 146 -1.30 8.86 -2.45
N ARG A 147 -0.03 8.95 -2.88
CA ARG A 147 0.28 9.48 -4.22
C ARG A 147 -0.19 8.56 -5.34
N ARG A 148 -0.22 7.25 -5.11
CA ARG A 148 -0.79 6.30 -6.08
C ARG A 148 -2.29 6.56 -6.26
N CYS A 149 -3.04 6.66 -5.16
CA CYS A 149 -4.47 6.96 -5.21
C CYS A 149 -4.75 8.30 -5.90
N GLU A 150 -3.97 9.34 -5.59
CA GLU A 150 -4.07 10.65 -6.25
C GLU A 150 -3.81 10.54 -7.76
N GLN A 151 -2.83 9.76 -8.19
CA GLN A 151 -2.52 9.55 -9.62
C GLN A 151 -3.63 8.80 -10.35
N GLU A 152 -4.26 7.82 -9.72
CA GLU A 152 -5.40 7.07 -10.27
C GLU A 152 -6.63 7.99 -10.42
N VAL A 153 -6.95 8.78 -9.39
CA VAL A 153 -8.01 9.78 -9.47
C VAL A 153 -7.71 10.84 -10.53
N ALA A 154 -6.47 11.35 -10.59
CA ALA A 154 -6.07 12.30 -11.63
C ALA A 154 -6.25 11.72 -13.04
N THR A 155 -6.06 10.41 -13.21
CA THR A 155 -6.28 9.72 -14.48
C THR A 155 -7.76 9.66 -14.85
N PHE A 156 -8.63 9.35 -13.89
CA PHE A 156 -10.09 9.48 -14.07
C PHE A 156 -10.50 10.92 -14.42
N LEU A 157 -10.00 11.92 -13.68
CA LEU A 157 -10.35 13.32 -13.89
C LEU A 157 -9.91 13.82 -15.28
N ARG A 158 -8.73 13.41 -15.77
CA ARG A 158 -8.30 13.68 -17.16
C ARG A 158 -9.29 13.13 -18.17
N ALA A 159 -9.77 11.90 -17.98
CA ALA A 159 -10.73 11.29 -18.88
C ALA A 159 -12.09 12.03 -18.85
N ALA A 160 -12.55 12.44 -17.67
CA ALA A 160 -13.78 13.23 -17.54
C ALA A 160 -13.67 14.63 -18.16
N VAL A 161 -12.51 15.29 -18.06
CA VAL A 161 -12.23 16.57 -18.76
C VAL A 161 -12.20 16.38 -20.27
N ALA A 162 -11.61 15.28 -20.77
CA ALA A 162 -11.60 14.96 -22.20
C ALA A 162 -13.00 14.74 -22.78
N GLN A 163 -13.94 14.23 -21.97
CA GLN A 163 -15.36 14.12 -22.31
C GLN A 163 -16.16 15.40 -21.99
N GLN A 164 -15.48 16.50 -21.64
CA GLN A 164 -16.05 17.80 -21.29
C GLN A 164 -17.00 17.77 -20.06
N LEU A 165 -17.01 16.70 -19.28
CA LEU A 165 -17.87 16.56 -18.08
C LEU A 165 -17.39 17.45 -16.92
N LEU A 166 -16.09 17.70 -16.86
CA LEU A 166 -15.44 18.52 -15.85
C LEU A 166 -14.59 19.62 -16.49
N ARG A 167 -14.45 20.75 -15.80
CA ARG A 167 -13.52 21.83 -16.14
C ARG A 167 -12.58 22.07 -14.96
N ILE A 168 -11.38 21.50 -15.05
CA ILE A 168 -10.39 21.49 -13.96
C ILE A 168 -9.09 22.18 -14.41
N PRO A 169 -8.69 23.30 -13.78
CA PRO A 169 -7.43 23.98 -14.10
C PRO A 169 -6.19 23.21 -13.66
N ASP A 170 -6.24 22.60 -12.47
CA ASP A 170 -5.16 21.79 -11.90
C ASP A 170 -5.71 20.44 -11.47
N ILE A 171 -5.40 19.41 -12.26
CA ILE A 171 -5.90 18.05 -12.05
C ILE A 171 -5.25 17.40 -10.83
N GLY A 172 -3.98 17.70 -10.55
CA GLY A 172 -3.28 17.14 -9.40
C GLY A 172 -3.91 17.64 -8.10
N LEU A 173 -4.11 18.97 -8.01
CA LEU A 173 -4.77 19.57 -6.86
C LEU A 173 -6.22 19.09 -6.71
N ALA A 174 -6.98 19.01 -7.80
CA ALA A 174 -8.36 18.53 -7.76
C ALA A 174 -8.45 17.07 -7.26
N ALA A 175 -7.49 16.21 -7.62
CA ALA A 175 -7.43 14.84 -7.11
C ALA A 175 -7.19 14.81 -5.59
N THR A 176 -6.20 15.56 -5.09
CA THR A 176 -5.94 15.70 -3.65
C THR A 176 -7.17 16.24 -2.90
N GLN A 177 -7.83 17.26 -3.45
CA GLN A 177 -9.04 17.84 -2.87
C GLN A 177 -10.20 16.85 -2.84
N PHE A 178 -10.44 16.11 -3.91
CA PHE A 178 -11.48 15.09 -3.97
C PHE A 178 -11.28 14.03 -2.88
N LEU A 179 -10.08 13.44 -2.80
CA LEU A 179 -9.75 12.43 -1.79
C LEU A 179 -9.87 12.98 -0.36
N SER A 180 -9.44 14.23 -0.15
CA SER A 180 -9.56 14.90 1.15
C SER A 180 -11.02 15.10 1.56
N LEU A 181 -11.90 15.50 0.62
CA LEU A 181 -13.32 15.73 0.87
C LEU A 181 -14.06 14.44 1.25
N VAL A 182 -13.76 13.32 0.58
CA VAL A 182 -14.46 12.05 0.81
C VAL A 182 -13.91 11.24 2.00
N GLN A 183 -12.68 11.52 2.44
CA GLN A 183 -12.08 10.93 3.64
C GLN A 183 -12.38 11.73 4.91
N GLY A 184 -12.29 13.06 4.82
CA GLY A 184 -12.43 13.97 5.96
C GLY A 184 -11.71 13.47 7.20
N ARG A 185 -12.45 13.37 8.31
CA ARG A 185 -11.92 12.93 9.62
C ARG A 185 -12.29 11.49 10.02
N LEU A 186 -12.80 10.67 9.09
CA LEU A 186 -13.25 9.30 9.39
C LEU A 186 -12.13 8.43 9.96
N HIS A 187 -10.95 8.47 9.33
CA HIS A 187 -9.76 7.72 9.76
C HIS A 187 -9.30 8.16 11.15
N LEU A 188 -9.24 9.47 11.41
CA LEU A 188 -8.80 10.04 12.69
C LEU A 188 -9.69 9.59 13.86
N GLN A 189 -11.01 9.55 13.69
CA GLN A 189 -11.92 9.09 14.75
C GLN A 189 -11.61 7.64 15.17
N TRP A 190 -11.38 6.77 14.19
CA TRP A 190 -11.06 5.37 14.47
C TRP A 190 -9.65 5.20 15.05
N GLU A 191 -8.69 5.98 14.58
CA GLU A 191 -7.33 6.02 15.12
C GLU A 191 -7.30 6.36 16.61
N LEU A 192 -8.14 7.32 17.01
CA LEU A 192 -8.31 7.74 18.41
C LEU A 192 -9.15 6.77 19.25
N GLN A 193 -9.52 5.61 18.71
CA GLN A 193 -10.31 4.59 19.41
C GLN A 193 -11.72 5.08 19.82
N LEU A 194 -12.26 6.09 19.14
CA LEU A 194 -13.60 6.64 19.38
C LEU A 194 -14.70 5.88 18.61
N GLY A 195 -14.44 4.60 18.29
CA GLY A 195 -15.32 3.74 17.49
C GLY A 195 -15.08 3.83 15.98
N ARG A 196 -15.41 2.74 15.29
CA ARG A 196 -15.41 2.68 13.82
C ARG A 196 -16.56 3.54 13.28
N PRO A 197 -16.34 4.40 12.27
CA PRO A 197 -17.41 5.15 11.63
C PRO A 197 -18.53 4.25 11.12
N SER A 198 -19.78 4.69 11.26
CA SER A 198 -20.93 3.94 10.75
C SER A 198 -20.98 3.99 9.22
N ALA A 199 -21.68 3.03 8.60
CA ALA A 199 -21.89 3.06 7.15
C ALA A 199 -22.59 4.36 6.69
N ASP A 200 -23.49 4.89 7.51
CA ASP A 200 -24.22 6.13 7.24
C ASP A 200 -23.29 7.35 7.29
N ASP A 201 -22.37 7.42 8.26
CA ASP A 201 -21.37 8.49 8.34
C ASP A 201 -20.46 8.50 7.11
N VAL A 202 -20.03 7.31 6.67
CA VAL A 202 -19.20 7.14 5.47
C VAL A 202 -19.97 7.58 4.23
N ALA A 203 -21.22 7.14 4.07
CA ALA A 203 -22.06 7.52 2.94
C ALA A 203 -22.31 9.03 2.90
N ALA A 204 -22.65 9.63 4.04
CA ALA A 204 -22.90 11.06 4.15
C ALA A 204 -21.66 11.90 3.78
N LEU A 205 -20.47 11.47 4.19
CA LEU A 205 -19.24 12.15 3.84
C LEU A 205 -18.90 12.03 2.36
N ILE A 206 -19.05 10.84 1.78
CA ILE A 206 -18.84 10.61 0.34
C ILE A 206 -19.80 11.48 -0.49
N ASP A 207 -21.10 11.42 -0.21
CA ASP A 207 -22.10 12.17 -0.99
C ASP A 207 -21.95 13.69 -0.81
N GLY A 208 -21.61 14.15 0.40
CA GLY A 208 -21.30 15.55 0.66
C GLY A 208 -20.04 16.02 -0.07
N GLY A 209 -18.96 15.24 -0.03
CA GLY A 209 -17.70 15.52 -0.70
C GLY A 209 -17.86 15.58 -2.22
N ILE A 210 -18.60 14.64 -2.82
CA ILE A 210 -18.94 14.64 -4.25
C ILE A 210 -19.73 15.90 -4.62
N ARG A 211 -20.72 16.30 -3.80
CA ARG A 211 -21.51 17.51 -4.06
C ARG A 211 -20.65 18.76 -4.09
N VAL A 212 -19.74 18.92 -3.11
CA VAL A 212 -18.80 20.06 -3.06
C VAL A 212 -17.86 20.04 -4.26
N PHE A 213 -17.29 18.87 -4.58
CA PHE A 213 -16.37 18.72 -5.70
C PHE A 213 -17.03 19.08 -7.05
N LEU A 214 -18.26 18.60 -7.27
CA LEU A 214 -19.01 18.87 -8.50
C LEU A 214 -19.50 20.32 -8.58
N ALA A 215 -19.83 20.95 -7.46
CA ALA A 215 -20.14 22.38 -7.45
C ALA A 215 -18.94 23.24 -7.92
N ALA A 216 -17.71 22.80 -7.64
CA ALA A 216 -16.49 23.49 -8.04
C ALA A 216 -16.07 23.20 -9.49
N TYR A 217 -16.21 21.94 -9.95
CA TYR A 217 -15.54 21.47 -11.18
C TYR A 217 -16.44 20.93 -12.28
N ARG A 218 -17.75 20.75 -12.04
CA ARG A 218 -18.66 20.34 -13.13
C ARG A 218 -18.61 21.37 -14.26
N ASN A 219 -18.54 20.91 -15.50
CA ASN A 219 -18.62 21.83 -16.63
C ASN A 219 -20.01 22.48 -16.65
N PRO A 220 -20.13 23.82 -16.51
CA PRO A 220 -21.42 24.50 -16.43
C PRO A 220 -22.21 24.45 -17.75
N GLU A 221 -21.54 24.19 -18.86
CA GLU A 221 -22.15 24.12 -20.20
C GLU A 221 -22.88 22.80 -20.45
N ILE A 222 -22.58 21.77 -19.65
CA ILE A 222 -23.31 20.50 -19.65
C ILE A 222 -24.33 20.54 -18.52
N ARG A 223 -25.53 21.05 -18.80
CA ARG A 223 -26.68 20.85 -17.91
C ARG A 223 -27.18 19.40 -18.03
N PRO A 224 -27.55 18.74 -16.92
CA PRO A 224 -28.22 17.46 -16.98
C PRO A 224 -29.57 17.54 -17.72
#